data_AF-A0A960FJC3-F1
#
_entry.id   AF-A0A960FJC3-F1
#
_cell.length_a   1.000
_cell.length_b   1.000
_cell.length_c   1.000
_cell.angle_alpha   90.00
_cell.angle_beta   90.00
_cell.angle_gamma   90.00
#
_symmetry.space_group_name_H-M   'P 1'
#
loop_
_entity.id
_entity.type
_entity.pdbx_description
1 polymer ?
#
loop_
_entity_poly.entity_id
_entity_poly.type
_entity_poly.pdbx_seq_one_letter_code
_entity_poly.pdbx_strand_id
1 'polypeptide(L)'
;MASPWTGRQVPCNAAEEEAFVEELEVLSGDHDVDEFERRDVTVLITALRGGLMPNELLRQAPGVKPHRLLAAHRELEGRRLIAEHAWRTIAVDASPLAFETFAATAAELLPAVISQLATIMHDEHRLQAAIEDAAEQVSRTSRRVLMLERRVADGGVPTAFDVDEDPTSTRQLGTLLYDVHGTGAWSHPMFLPPRVGTLVPLRIAALLGEDITAARRAS
;
A
#
# COMPACT_ATOMS: atom_id res chain seq x y z
N MET A 1 0.05 -14.46 14.05
CA MET A 1 1.24 -14.03 14.81
C MET A 1 1.03 -12.57 15.18
N ALA A 2 1.07 -12.22 16.46
CA ALA A 2 0.90 -10.83 16.90
C ALA A 2 2.09 -9.99 16.41
N SER A 3 1.83 -8.75 15.99
CA SER A 3 2.88 -7.77 15.68
C SER A 3 3.86 -7.66 16.87
N PRO A 4 5.18 -7.58 16.64
CA PRO A 4 6.14 -7.37 17.74
C PRO A 4 5.98 -5.99 18.38
N TRP A 5 5.20 -5.10 17.76
CA TRP A 5 4.95 -3.74 18.20
C TRP A 5 3.66 -3.61 18.99
N THR A 6 3.70 -2.89 20.10
CA THR A 6 2.54 -2.53 20.92
C THR A 6 1.83 -1.29 20.37
N GLY A 7 1.37 -1.37 19.11
CA GLY A 7 0.51 -0.34 18.48
C GLY A 7 -0.98 -0.56 18.75
N ARG A 8 -1.84 0.32 18.21
CA ARG A 8 -3.32 0.22 18.25
C ARG A 8 -3.85 -1.09 17.66
N GLN A 9 -3.02 -1.75 16.83
CA GLN A 9 -3.36 -2.94 16.03
C GLN A 9 -4.47 -2.65 15.00
N VAL A 10 -4.53 -1.39 14.56
CA VAL A 10 -5.38 -0.91 13.48
C VAL A 10 -4.47 -0.11 12.55
N PRO A 11 -4.46 -0.39 11.23
CA PRO A 11 -3.58 0.33 10.31
C PRO A 11 -3.84 1.84 10.30
N CYS A 12 -2.79 2.62 10.05
CA CYS A 12 -2.88 4.07 9.84
C CYS A 12 -3.84 4.39 8.68
N ASN A 13 -4.74 5.33 8.91
CA ASN A 13 -5.48 5.97 7.83
C ASN A 13 -4.58 6.96 7.06
N ALA A 14 -5.10 7.56 5.99
CA ALA A 14 -4.35 8.51 5.17
C ALA A 14 -3.79 9.72 5.95
N ALA A 15 -4.57 10.33 6.84
CA ALA A 15 -4.13 11.49 7.62
C ALA A 15 -3.08 11.12 8.67
N GLU A 16 -3.18 9.93 9.26
CA GLU A 16 -2.18 9.42 10.19
C GLU A 16 -0.86 9.08 9.49
N GLU A 17 -0.90 8.53 8.27
CA GLU A 17 0.30 8.31 7.46
C GLU A 17 0.97 9.62 7.05
N GLU A 18 0.18 10.64 6.68
CA GLU A 18 0.68 11.99 6.40
C GLU A 18 1.38 12.59 7.63
N ALA A 19 0.71 12.60 8.78
CA ALA A 19 1.29 13.08 10.04
C ALA A 19 2.53 12.27 10.46
N PHE A 20 2.57 10.97 10.16
CA PHE A 20 3.74 10.13 10.39
C PHE A 20 4.94 10.59 9.56
N VAL A 21 4.72 10.91 8.28
CA VAL A 21 5.76 11.40 7.37
C VAL A 21 6.23 12.80 7.77
N GLU A 22 5.32 13.73 8.09
CA GLU A 22 5.67 15.08 8.56
C GLU A 22 6.55 15.03 9.81
N GLU A 23 6.20 14.19 10.79
CA GLU A 23 7.00 14.02 12.00
C GLU A 23 8.38 13.38 11.68
N LEU A 24 8.46 12.46 10.72
CA LEU A 24 9.75 11.94 10.26
C LEU A 24 10.61 13.03 9.61
N GLU A 25 10.02 13.97 8.86
CA GLU A 25 10.74 15.11 8.29
C GLU A 25 11.34 15.98 9.38
N VAL A 26 10.55 16.31 10.41
CA VAL A 26 11.03 17.07 11.58
C VAL A 26 12.16 16.33 12.29
N LEU A 27 12.00 15.03 12.54
CA LEU A 27 12.99 14.20 13.24
C LEU A 27 14.26 13.94 12.41
N SER A 28 14.18 14.06 11.09
CA SER A 28 15.33 13.85 10.19
C SER A 28 16.22 15.09 10.10
N GLY A 29 15.69 16.29 10.35
CA GLY A 29 16.46 17.54 10.28
C GLY A 29 17.20 17.68 8.95
N ASP A 30 18.50 17.99 9.01
CA ASP A 30 19.37 18.16 7.83
C ASP A 30 20.03 16.85 7.35
N HIS A 31 19.61 15.69 7.85
CA HIS A 31 20.18 14.42 7.39
C HIS A 31 19.81 14.14 5.94
N ASP A 32 20.80 13.65 5.19
CA ASP A 32 20.57 13.13 3.85
C ASP A 32 19.60 11.94 3.89
N VAL A 33 18.64 11.96 2.97
CA VAL A 33 17.44 11.08 2.94
C VAL A 33 17.47 10.15 1.73
N ASP A 34 18.67 9.85 1.22
CA ASP A 34 18.85 9.06 0.01
C ASP A 34 19.22 7.58 0.28
N GLU A 35 19.52 7.21 1.52
CA GLU A 35 19.93 5.84 1.87
C GLU A 35 18.98 5.15 2.84
N PHE A 36 18.54 3.94 2.49
CA PHE A 36 17.82 3.02 3.38
C PHE A 36 18.18 1.55 3.06
N GLU A 37 17.90 0.66 4.00
CA GLU A 37 18.00 -0.79 3.81
C GLU A 37 16.61 -1.43 3.79
N ARG A 38 16.51 -2.66 3.26
CA ARG A 38 15.25 -3.41 3.22
C ARG A 38 14.57 -3.60 4.58
N ARG A 39 15.35 -3.64 5.66
CA ARG A 39 14.83 -3.68 7.03
C ARG A 39 14.06 -2.42 7.42
N ASP A 40 14.44 -1.26 6.90
CA ASP A 40 13.79 0.02 7.18
C ASP A 40 12.39 0.04 6.54
N VAL A 41 12.25 -0.51 5.32
CA VAL A 41 10.94 -0.73 4.68
C VAL A 41 10.06 -1.64 5.53
N THR A 42 10.59 -2.75 6.05
CA THR A 42 9.82 -3.65 6.92
C THR A 42 9.37 -2.93 8.19
N VAL A 43 10.25 -2.17 8.83
CA VAL A 43 9.92 -1.38 10.02
C VAL A 43 8.84 -0.35 9.73
N LEU A 44 9.03 0.48 8.69
CA LEU A 44 8.05 1.48 8.24
C LEU A 44 6.67 0.87 8.02
N ILE A 45 6.60 -0.17 7.20
CA ILE A 45 5.32 -0.78 6.81
C ILE A 45 4.64 -1.46 8.00
N THR A 46 5.43 -2.07 8.90
CA THR A 46 4.86 -2.68 10.11
C THR A 46 4.38 -1.62 11.10
N ALA A 47 5.07 -0.48 11.20
CA ALA A 47 4.63 0.65 12.02
C ALA A 47 3.30 1.22 11.51
N LEU A 48 3.19 1.49 10.21
CA LEU A 48 1.96 1.97 9.59
C LEU A 48 0.81 0.97 9.75
N ARG A 49 1.06 -0.34 9.59
CA ARG A 49 0.03 -1.38 9.78
C ARG A 49 -0.36 -1.59 11.25
N GLY A 50 0.54 -1.29 12.17
CA GLY A 50 0.28 -1.34 13.61
C GLY A 50 -0.41 -0.10 14.15
N GLY A 51 -0.52 0.95 13.34
CA GLY A 51 -1.07 2.24 13.76
C GLY A 51 -0.14 2.98 14.71
N LEU A 52 1.19 2.88 14.52
CA LEU A 52 2.18 3.54 15.38
C LEU A 52 2.55 4.91 14.83
N MET A 53 2.70 5.90 15.71
CA MET A 53 3.35 7.18 15.38
C MET A 53 4.88 7.09 15.57
N PRO A 54 5.69 7.97 14.94
CA PRO A 54 7.16 7.87 14.98
C PRO A 54 7.74 7.85 16.40
N ASN A 55 7.22 8.68 17.30
CA ASN A 55 7.65 8.72 18.70
C ASN A 55 7.35 7.42 19.47
N GLU A 56 6.32 6.67 19.09
CA GLU A 56 6.01 5.37 19.68
C GLU A 56 6.93 4.29 19.13
N LEU A 57 7.18 4.33 17.81
CA LEU A 57 8.12 3.44 17.14
C LEU A 57 9.53 3.58 17.72
N LEU A 58 10.04 4.80 17.88
CA LEU A 58 11.39 5.05 18.38
C LEU A 58 11.56 4.64 19.85
N ARG A 59 10.50 4.70 20.67
CA ARG A 59 10.53 4.14 22.03
C ARG A 59 10.67 2.62 22.04
N GLN A 60 10.07 1.93 21.06
CA GLN A 60 10.11 0.46 20.96
C GLN A 60 11.34 -0.05 20.20
N ALA A 61 11.88 0.74 19.28
CA ALA A 61 13.09 0.45 18.53
C ALA A 61 14.02 1.67 18.43
N PRO A 62 14.78 1.98 19.50
CA PRO A 62 15.66 3.15 19.55
C PRO A 62 16.78 3.16 18.50
N GLY A 63 17.10 2.01 17.90
CA GLY A 63 18.11 1.90 16.84
C GLY A 63 17.63 2.28 15.44
N VAL A 64 16.32 2.51 15.29
CA VAL A 64 15.72 2.94 14.01
C VAL A 64 16.07 4.41 13.75
N LYS A 65 16.42 4.72 12.51
CA LYS A 65 16.84 6.07 12.11
C LYS A 65 15.72 6.75 11.33
N PRO A 66 15.17 7.90 11.79
CA PRO A 66 14.08 8.60 11.11
C PRO A 66 14.35 8.91 9.64
N HIS A 67 15.52 9.44 9.29
CA HIS A 67 15.90 9.77 7.91
C HIS A 67 15.87 8.56 6.97
N ARG A 68 16.18 7.35 7.47
CA ARG A 68 16.12 6.12 6.67
C ARG A 68 14.70 5.63 6.45
N LEU A 69 13.81 5.83 7.43
CA LEU A 69 12.39 5.54 7.25
C LEU A 69 11.75 6.51 6.26
N LEU A 70 12.13 7.79 6.33
CA LEU A 70 11.67 8.82 5.41
C LEU A 70 12.16 8.54 3.98
N ALA A 71 13.45 8.20 3.83
CA ALA A 71 14.03 7.74 2.56
C ALA A 71 13.24 6.55 1.98
N ALA A 72 13.00 5.52 2.79
CA ALA A 72 12.24 4.33 2.39
C ALA A 72 10.80 4.66 1.98
N HIS A 73 10.13 5.58 2.70
CA HIS A 73 8.78 6.02 2.36
C HIS A 73 8.76 6.76 1.02
N ARG A 74 9.63 7.76 0.85
CA ARG A 74 9.71 8.57 -0.38
C ARG A 74 10.04 7.73 -1.61
N GLU A 75 10.97 6.78 -1.49
CA GLU A 75 11.29 5.86 -2.58
C GLU A 75 10.08 5.00 -2.98
N LEU A 76 9.39 4.40 -2.00
CA LEU A 76 8.21 3.60 -2.27
C LEU A 76 7.08 4.43 -2.89
N GLU A 77 6.87 5.66 -2.39
CA GLU A 77 5.86 6.57 -2.93
C GLU A 77 6.20 6.99 -4.36
N GLY A 78 7.46 7.34 -4.64
CA GLY A 78 7.93 7.66 -5.99
C GLY A 78 7.66 6.53 -6.97
N ARG A 79 8.05 5.30 -6.63
CA ARG A 79 7.78 4.11 -7.48
C ARG A 79 6.29 3.82 -7.61
N ARG A 80 5.52 3.93 -6.51
CA ARG A 80 4.06 3.74 -6.52
C ARG A 80 3.39 4.72 -7.48
N LEU A 81 3.77 6.00 -7.44
CA LEU A 81 3.23 7.03 -8.34
C LEU A 81 3.56 6.74 -9.81
N ILE A 82 4.77 6.26 -10.10
CA ILE A 82 5.17 5.87 -11.46
C ILE A 82 4.33 4.66 -11.96
N ALA A 83 4.19 3.62 -11.15
CA ALA A 83 3.38 2.44 -11.48
C ALA A 83 1.88 2.77 -11.61
N GLU A 84 1.35 3.63 -10.74
CA GLU A 84 -0.01 4.14 -10.85
C GLU A 84 -0.21 4.95 -12.13
N HIS A 85 0.74 5.84 -12.46
CA HIS A 85 0.69 6.61 -13.69
C HIS A 85 0.69 5.70 -14.92
N ALA A 86 1.56 4.68 -14.96
CA ALA A 86 1.59 3.69 -16.02
C ALA A 86 0.23 3.00 -16.22
N TRP A 87 -0.42 2.56 -15.13
CA TRP A 87 -1.77 2.00 -15.21
C TRP A 87 -2.80 3.00 -15.74
N ARG A 88 -2.81 4.23 -15.23
CA ARG A 88 -3.75 5.27 -15.67
C ARG A 88 -3.58 5.61 -17.14
N THR A 89 -2.35 5.60 -17.65
CA THR A 89 -2.08 5.81 -19.08
C THR A 89 -2.66 4.69 -19.93
N ILE A 90 -2.48 3.41 -19.54
CA ILE A 90 -3.14 2.27 -20.20
C ILE A 90 -4.67 2.39 -20.17
N ALA A 91 -5.22 2.79 -19.02
CA ALA A 91 -6.68 2.91 -18.87
C ALA A 91 -7.29 4.04 -19.72
N VAL A 92 -6.51 5.07 -20.07
CA VAL A 92 -6.95 6.20 -20.91
C VAL A 92 -6.67 5.94 -22.39
N ASP A 93 -5.49 5.41 -22.71
CA ASP A 93 -5.08 4.99 -24.04
C ASP A 93 -4.97 3.46 -24.07
N ALA A 94 -6.05 2.82 -24.49
CA ALA A 94 -6.17 1.37 -24.54
C ALA A 94 -5.53 0.74 -25.80
N SER A 95 -4.62 1.46 -26.47
CA SER A 95 -3.90 0.94 -27.64
C SER A 95 -2.88 -0.13 -27.25
N PRO A 96 -2.56 -1.07 -28.17
CA PRO A 96 -1.50 -2.04 -27.95
C PRO A 96 -0.14 -1.39 -27.64
N LEU A 97 0.15 -0.24 -28.26
CA LEU A 97 1.40 0.50 -28.05
C LEU A 97 1.50 1.03 -26.61
N ALA A 98 0.45 1.65 -26.10
CA ALA A 98 0.41 2.11 -24.71
C ALA A 98 0.53 0.93 -23.74
N PHE A 99 -0.18 -0.17 -24.01
CA PHE A 99 -0.07 -1.38 -23.21
C PHE A 99 1.36 -1.94 -23.19
N GLU A 100 1.99 -2.14 -24.35
CA GLU A 100 3.37 -2.62 -24.47
C GLU A 100 4.37 -1.72 -23.72
N THR A 101 4.17 -0.41 -23.79
CA THR A 101 5.08 0.58 -23.17
C THR A 101 4.99 0.56 -21.64
N PHE A 102 3.78 0.42 -21.09
CA PHE A 102 3.53 0.68 -19.67
C PHE A 102 3.19 -0.57 -18.85
N ALA A 103 2.91 -1.72 -19.47
CA ALA A 103 2.45 -2.93 -18.80
C ALA A 103 3.41 -3.40 -17.70
N ALA A 104 4.72 -3.44 -17.96
CA ALA A 104 5.71 -3.89 -16.98
C ALA A 104 5.67 -3.05 -15.69
N THR A 105 5.66 -1.73 -15.84
CA THR A 105 5.60 -0.78 -14.73
C THR A 105 4.24 -0.84 -14.00
N ALA A 106 3.13 -0.93 -14.72
CA ALA A 106 1.80 -1.08 -14.12
C ALA A 106 1.65 -2.40 -13.35
N ALA A 107 2.34 -3.46 -13.78
CA ALA A 107 2.30 -4.78 -13.15
C ALA A 107 2.89 -4.78 -11.73
N GLU A 108 3.70 -3.78 -11.36
CA GLU A 108 4.24 -3.65 -10.00
C GLU A 108 3.12 -3.43 -8.96
N LEU A 109 2.02 -2.76 -9.34
CA LEU A 109 0.84 -2.57 -8.50
C LEU A 109 -0.32 -3.51 -8.86
N LEU A 110 -0.51 -3.81 -10.14
CA LEU A 110 -1.66 -4.59 -10.63
C LEU A 110 -1.23 -5.85 -11.43
N PRO A 111 -0.43 -6.75 -10.83
CA PRO A 111 0.20 -7.85 -11.57
C PRO A 111 -0.82 -8.80 -12.21
N ALA A 112 -1.91 -9.11 -11.50
CA ALA A 112 -2.96 -9.99 -12.01
C ALA A 112 -3.73 -9.37 -13.19
N VAL A 113 -3.99 -8.05 -13.14
CA VAL A 113 -4.70 -7.33 -14.21
C VAL A 113 -3.85 -7.33 -15.47
N ILE A 114 -2.59 -6.92 -15.35
CA ILE A 114 -1.68 -6.86 -16.49
C ILE A 114 -1.45 -8.26 -17.08
N SER A 115 -1.29 -9.29 -16.22
CA SER A 115 -1.13 -10.67 -16.71
C SER A 115 -2.34 -11.15 -17.51
N GLN A 116 -3.57 -10.80 -17.10
CA GLN A 116 -4.78 -11.16 -17.83
C GLN A 116 -4.85 -10.43 -19.18
N LEU A 117 -4.59 -9.12 -19.19
CA LEU A 117 -4.59 -8.30 -20.42
C LEU A 117 -3.51 -8.75 -21.42
N ALA A 118 -2.34 -9.16 -20.92
CA ALA A 118 -1.25 -9.64 -21.77
C ALA A 118 -1.65 -10.87 -22.61
N THR A 119 -2.58 -11.72 -22.14
CA THR A 119 -3.04 -12.91 -22.89
C THR A 119 -3.80 -12.57 -24.18
N ILE A 120 -4.29 -11.34 -24.32
CA ILE A 120 -5.11 -10.86 -25.43
C ILE A 120 -4.50 -9.64 -26.13
N MET A 121 -3.24 -9.29 -25.84
CA MET A 121 -2.63 -8.04 -26.30
C MET A 121 -2.54 -7.89 -27.83
N HIS A 122 -2.57 -9.00 -28.58
CA HIS A 122 -2.51 -9.00 -30.04
C HIS A 122 -3.88 -8.83 -30.72
N ASP A 123 -4.97 -8.80 -29.96
CA ASP A 123 -6.32 -8.54 -30.47
C ASP A 123 -6.80 -7.17 -29.96
N GLU A 124 -6.64 -6.14 -30.79
CA GLU A 124 -6.85 -4.74 -30.41
C GLU A 124 -8.28 -4.48 -29.87
N HIS A 125 -9.31 -5.01 -30.53
CA HIS A 125 -10.69 -4.82 -30.10
C HIS A 125 -10.97 -5.49 -28.75
N ARG A 126 -10.44 -6.71 -28.54
CA ARG A 126 -10.61 -7.40 -27.26
C ARG A 126 -9.78 -6.77 -26.16
N LEU A 127 -8.58 -6.31 -26.48
CA LEU A 127 -7.70 -5.61 -25.54
C LEU A 127 -8.36 -4.34 -25.04
N GLN A 128 -8.90 -3.51 -25.95
CA GLN A 128 -9.59 -2.28 -25.58
C GLN A 128 -10.76 -2.53 -24.62
N ALA A 129 -11.66 -3.44 -24.98
CA ALA A 129 -12.81 -3.77 -24.13
C ALA A 129 -12.38 -4.32 -22.75
N ALA A 130 -11.33 -5.15 -22.72
CA ALA A 130 -10.82 -5.71 -21.46
C ALA A 130 -10.12 -4.66 -20.59
N ILE A 131 -9.42 -3.68 -21.18
CA ILE A 131 -8.83 -2.55 -20.45
C ILE A 131 -9.94 -1.69 -19.84
N GLU A 132 -10.99 -1.37 -20.59
CA GLU A 132 -12.14 -0.59 -20.09
C GLU A 132 -12.82 -1.30 -18.90
N ASP A 133 -13.09 -2.61 -19.04
CA ASP A 133 -13.64 -3.43 -17.95
C ASP A 133 -12.73 -3.47 -16.72
N ALA A 134 -11.42 -3.65 -16.94
CA ALA A 134 -10.44 -3.68 -15.86
C ALA A 134 -10.34 -2.32 -15.15
N ALA A 135 -10.37 -1.21 -15.89
CA ALA A 135 -10.39 0.15 -15.35
C ALA A 135 -11.60 0.39 -14.45
N GLU A 136 -12.78 -0.09 -14.87
CA GLU A 136 -13.98 0.00 -14.05
C GLU A 136 -13.86 -0.84 -12.77
N GLN A 137 -13.38 -2.08 -12.88
CA GLN A 137 -13.20 -2.99 -11.74
C GLN A 137 -12.18 -2.46 -10.73
N VAL A 138 -11.05 -1.91 -11.20
CA VAL A 138 -10.03 -1.30 -10.34
C VAL A 138 -10.61 -0.08 -9.62
N SER A 139 -11.33 0.79 -10.33
CA SER A 139 -11.98 1.97 -9.76
C SER A 139 -13.07 1.61 -8.73
N ARG A 140 -13.87 0.58 -9.02
CA ARG A 140 -14.91 0.07 -8.11
C ARG A 140 -14.31 -0.54 -6.86
N THR A 141 -13.26 -1.35 -7.01
CA THR A 141 -12.55 -1.98 -5.88
C THR A 141 -11.91 -0.93 -4.99
N SER A 142 -11.16 0.00 -5.57
CA SER A 142 -10.47 1.07 -4.83
C SER A 142 -11.44 1.94 -4.03
N ARG A 143 -12.59 2.31 -4.60
CA ARG A 143 -13.67 3.01 -3.86
C ARG A 143 -14.21 2.20 -2.68
N ARG A 144 -14.42 0.88 -2.85
CA ARG A 144 -14.90 0.01 -1.77
C ARG A 144 -13.91 -0.08 -0.61
N VAL A 145 -12.63 -0.23 -0.91
CA VAL A 145 -11.57 -0.26 0.11
C VAL A 145 -11.48 1.08 0.84
N LEU A 146 -11.55 2.21 0.12
CA LEU A 146 -11.57 3.54 0.74
C LEU A 146 -12.80 3.76 1.65
N MET A 147 -13.97 3.23 1.28
CA MET A 147 -15.13 3.27 2.17
C MET A 147 -14.94 2.44 3.44
N LEU A 148 -14.30 1.27 3.33
CA LEU A 148 -13.96 0.46 4.49
C LEU A 148 -12.95 1.19 5.40
N GLU A 149 -11.96 1.85 4.81
CA GLU A 149 -10.99 2.65 5.56
C GLU A 149 -11.64 3.82 6.29
N ARG A 150 -12.54 4.56 5.64
CA ARG A 150 -13.30 5.63 6.30
C ARG A 150 -14.08 5.11 7.50
N ARG A 151 -14.74 3.95 7.37
CA ARG A 151 -15.44 3.32 8.50
C ARG A 151 -14.52 2.97 9.66
N VAL A 152 -13.30 2.53 9.38
CA VAL A 152 -12.29 2.26 10.41
C VAL A 152 -11.86 3.56 11.11
N ALA A 153 -11.68 4.65 10.34
CA ALA A 153 -11.33 5.95 10.90
C ALA A 153 -12.48 6.55 11.75
N ASP A 154 -13.72 6.45 11.25
CA ASP A 154 -14.91 6.98 11.91
C ASP A 154 -15.22 6.22 13.21
N GLY A 155 -15.09 4.89 13.21
CA GLY A 155 -15.31 4.03 14.40
C GLY A 155 -14.13 4.01 15.38
N GLY A 156 -13.24 4.99 15.30
CA GLY A 156 -12.10 5.18 16.21
C GLY A 156 -12.04 6.58 16.83
N VAL A 157 -13.02 7.46 16.54
CA VAL A 157 -13.14 8.79 17.13
C VAL A 157 -14.20 8.73 18.24
N PRO A 158 -13.81 8.72 19.53
CA PRO A 158 -14.79 8.76 20.60
C PRO A 158 -15.53 10.09 20.51
N THR A 159 -16.82 10.08 20.17
CA THR A 159 -17.62 11.28 20.39
C THR A 159 -17.88 11.41 21.89
N ALA A 160 -18.11 12.63 22.39
CA ALA A 160 -18.39 12.87 23.82
C ALA A 160 -19.66 12.15 24.34
N PHE A 161 -20.37 11.43 23.46
CA PHE A 161 -21.56 10.64 23.76
C PHE A 161 -21.37 9.12 23.56
N ASP A 162 -20.22 8.66 23.06
CA ASP A 162 -19.94 7.23 22.84
C ASP A 162 -19.23 6.63 24.06
N VAL A 163 -20.03 6.15 25.00
CA VAL A 163 -19.56 5.46 26.21
C VAL A 163 -19.28 3.96 25.96
N ASP A 164 -19.53 3.45 24.74
CA ASP A 164 -19.56 2.01 24.44
C ASP A 164 -18.95 1.61 23.08
N GLU A 165 -17.99 2.37 22.52
CA GLU A 165 -17.24 1.86 21.35
C GLU A 165 -16.27 0.74 21.77
N ASP A 166 -16.67 -0.51 21.49
CA ASP A 166 -15.85 -1.69 21.72
C ASP A 166 -14.56 -1.63 20.87
N PRO A 167 -13.36 -1.51 21.49
CA PRO A 167 -12.07 -1.49 20.79
C PRO A 167 -11.82 -2.74 19.94
N THR A 168 -12.56 -3.81 20.22
CA THR A 168 -12.52 -5.06 19.47
C THR A 168 -13.16 -4.91 18.09
N SER A 169 -14.20 -4.08 17.96
CA SER A 169 -14.90 -3.82 16.69
C SER A 169 -14.00 -3.09 15.69
N THR A 170 -13.33 -2.01 16.11
CA THR A 170 -12.39 -1.26 15.27
C THR A 170 -11.20 -2.10 14.83
N ARG A 171 -10.69 -2.97 15.72
CA ARG A 171 -9.65 -3.96 15.38
C ARG A 171 -10.14 -4.99 14.36
N GLN A 172 -11.34 -5.53 14.51
CA GLN A 172 -11.93 -6.45 13.54
C GLN A 172 -12.13 -5.79 12.16
N LEU A 173 -12.52 -4.52 12.12
CA LEU A 173 -12.59 -3.77 10.87
C LEU A 173 -11.18 -3.53 10.28
N GLY A 174 -10.18 -3.27 11.13
CA GLY A 174 -8.78 -3.17 10.74
C GLY A 174 -8.24 -4.46 10.08
N THR A 175 -8.62 -5.65 10.58
CA THR A 175 -8.21 -6.92 9.96
C THR A 175 -8.85 -7.16 8.60
N LEU A 176 -10.02 -6.56 8.33
CA LEU A 176 -10.61 -6.57 6.98
C LEU A 176 -9.79 -5.75 5.97
N LEU A 177 -9.08 -4.71 6.40
CA LEU A 177 -8.17 -3.95 5.53
C LEU A 177 -6.87 -4.72 5.30
N TYR A 178 -6.25 -5.18 6.38
CA TYR A 178 -5.00 -5.92 6.33
C TYR A 178 -4.96 -7.02 7.38
N ASP A 179 -4.62 -8.23 6.92
CA ASP A 179 -4.29 -9.37 7.75
C ASP A 179 -2.95 -9.95 7.29
N VAL A 180 -2.20 -10.52 8.24
CA VAL A 180 -0.90 -11.16 8.05
C VAL A 180 -0.98 -12.30 7.03
N HIS A 181 -2.16 -12.92 6.86
CA HIS A 181 -2.41 -13.97 5.87
C HIS A 181 -2.67 -13.46 4.45
N GLY A 182 -2.68 -12.14 4.21
CA GLY A 182 -2.85 -11.57 2.87
C GLY A 182 -4.26 -11.71 2.31
N THR A 183 -5.26 -11.88 3.17
CA THR A 183 -6.68 -12.00 2.80
C THR A 183 -7.44 -10.67 2.90
N GLY A 184 -6.83 -9.66 3.54
CA GLY A 184 -7.40 -8.33 3.69
C GLY A 184 -7.60 -7.60 2.37
N ALA A 185 -8.46 -6.59 2.38
CA ALA A 185 -8.88 -5.81 1.22
C ALA A 185 -7.71 -5.19 0.45
N TRP A 186 -6.61 -4.81 1.12
CA TRP A 186 -5.40 -4.29 0.47
C TRP A 186 -4.70 -5.32 -0.42
N SER A 187 -4.88 -6.61 -0.15
CA SER A 187 -4.31 -7.70 -0.96
C SER A 187 -5.15 -8.03 -2.20
N HIS A 188 -6.29 -7.36 -2.39
CA HIS A 188 -7.17 -7.63 -3.52
C HIS A 188 -6.44 -7.33 -4.86
N PRO A 189 -6.47 -8.24 -5.85
CA PRO A 189 -5.69 -8.08 -7.09
C PRO A 189 -6.03 -6.83 -7.91
N MET A 190 -7.29 -6.39 -7.83
CA MET A 190 -7.82 -5.20 -8.50
C MET A 190 -7.74 -3.92 -7.64
N PHE A 191 -7.20 -3.98 -6.41
CA PHE A 191 -7.07 -2.78 -5.59
C PHE A 191 -5.83 -1.98 -6.04
N LEU A 192 -6.01 -0.71 -6.37
CA LEU A 192 -4.91 0.21 -6.67
C LEU A 192 -4.54 0.96 -5.37
N PRO A 193 -3.36 0.72 -4.79
CA PRO A 193 -2.96 1.32 -3.51
C PRO A 193 -2.75 2.84 -3.67
N PRO A 194 -3.47 3.70 -2.92
CA PRO A 194 -3.34 5.15 -3.04
C PRO A 194 -2.16 5.74 -2.25
N ARG A 195 -1.51 4.95 -1.39
CA ARG A 195 -0.39 5.39 -0.52
C ARG A 195 0.47 4.22 -0.04
N VAL A 196 1.67 4.51 0.47
CA VAL A 196 2.67 3.53 0.91
C VAL A 196 2.15 2.57 1.97
N GLY A 197 1.42 3.06 3.00
CA GLY A 197 0.91 2.22 4.08
C GLY A 197 -0.07 1.13 3.64
N THR A 198 -0.69 1.29 2.46
CA THR A 198 -1.62 0.32 1.87
C THR A 198 -0.94 -0.72 0.96
N LEU A 199 0.37 -0.59 0.72
CA LEU A 199 1.12 -1.57 -0.04
C LEU A 199 1.22 -2.89 0.73
N VAL A 200 1.02 -4.01 0.03
CA VAL A 200 1.19 -5.36 0.56
C VAL A 200 2.58 -5.91 0.24
N PRO A 201 3.10 -6.91 0.96
CA PRO A 201 4.48 -7.38 0.78
C PRO A 201 4.86 -7.73 -0.67
N LEU A 202 3.95 -8.33 -1.42
CA LEU A 202 4.18 -8.68 -2.83
C LEU A 202 4.35 -7.44 -3.73
N ARG A 203 3.58 -6.37 -3.49
CA ARG A 203 3.71 -5.11 -4.24
C ARG A 203 4.97 -4.35 -3.85
N ILE A 204 5.33 -4.38 -2.57
CA ILE A 204 6.59 -3.80 -2.09
C ILE A 204 7.78 -4.48 -2.77
N ALA A 205 7.79 -5.81 -2.80
CA ALA A 205 8.83 -6.58 -3.47
C ALA A 205 8.90 -6.23 -4.97
N ALA A 206 7.76 -6.17 -5.66
CA ALA A 206 7.70 -5.80 -7.07
C ALA A 206 8.25 -4.39 -7.31
N LEU A 207 7.78 -3.39 -6.54
CA LEU A 207 8.24 -2.00 -6.63
C LEU A 207 9.75 -1.91 -6.38
N LEU A 208 10.30 -2.66 -5.42
CA LEU A 208 11.73 -2.64 -5.12
C LEU A 208 12.59 -3.45 -6.13
N GLY A 209 11.96 -4.12 -7.11
CA GLY A 209 12.65 -4.98 -8.07
C GLY A 209 13.18 -6.28 -7.44
N GLU A 210 12.59 -6.72 -6.33
CA GLU A 210 12.92 -7.99 -5.69
C GLU A 210 12.36 -9.15 -6.52
N ASP A 211 13.16 -10.20 -6.73
CA ASP A 211 12.76 -11.34 -7.54
C ASP A 211 11.77 -12.25 -6.76
N ILE A 212 10.47 -11.98 -6.93
CA ILE A 212 9.36 -12.67 -6.24
C ILE A 212 9.33 -14.17 -6.57
N THR A 213 9.92 -14.60 -7.69
CA THR A 213 9.94 -16.00 -8.10
C THR A 213 10.80 -16.89 -7.20
N ALA A 214 11.79 -16.34 -6.51
CA ALA A 214 12.59 -17.05 -5.52
C ALA A 214 11.80 -17.32 -4.23
N ALA A 215 10.98 -16.36 -3.79
CA ALA A 215 10.21 -16.47 -2.55
C ALA A 215 9.09 -17.53 -2.61
N ARG A 216 8.49 -17.77 -3.79
CA ARG A 216 7.48 -18.83 -4.00
C ARG A 216 8.04 -20.26 -4.04
N ARG A 217 9.36 -20.44 -4.22
CA ARG A 217 9.99 -21.78 -4.16
C ARG A 217 10.41 -22.20 -2.75
N ALA A 218 10.37 -21.27 -1.80
CA ALA A 218 10.77 -21.48 -0.42
C ALA A 218 9.59 -21.64 0.56
N SER A 219 8.34 -21.57 0.07
CA SER A 219 7.10 -21.85 0.80
C SER A 219 6.45 -23.13 0.30
#